data_AF-A0A7J9XV22-F1
#
_entry.id   AF-A0A7J9XV22-F1
#
_cell.length_a   1.000
_cell.length_b   1.000
_cell.length_c   1.000
_cell.angle_alpha   90.00
_cell.angle_beta   90.00
_cell.angle_gamma   90.00
#
_symmetry.space_group_name_H-M   'P 1'
#
loop_
_entity.id
_entity.type
_entity.pdbx_description
1 polymer ?
#
loop_
_entity_poly.entity_id
_entity_poly.type
_entity_poly.pdbx_seq_one_letter_code
_entity_poly.pdbx_strand_id
1 'polypeptide(L)'
;MTDLHMKGYMLQLLARRGQLWDYEVAEDVMREYGLAGDYWYGTVRLTLTDLFSGGLLDEIETTVDPEKSFGIEKVLFKFTVNEFGRERMAQAGLAA
;
A
#
# COMPACT_ATOMS: atom_id res chain seq x y z
N MET A 1 -16.36 4.98 1.67
CA MET A 1 -16.13 5.39 0.28
C MET A 1 -15.68 6.83 0.27
N THR A 2 -14.36 6.97 0.22
CA THR A 2 -13.65 8.21 0.01
C THR A 2 -13.73 8.64 -1.45
N ASP A 3 -13.79 9.94 -1.71
CA ASP A 3 -13.64 10.51 -3.06
C ASP A 3 -12.15 10.57 -3.50
N LEU A 4 -11.24 10.16 -2.63
CA LEU A 4 -9.80 10.17 -2.90
C LEU A 4 -9.42 9.09 -3.92
N HIS A 5 -8.51 9.40 -4.85
CA HIS A 5 -7.93 8.41 -5.75
C HIS A 5 -7.13 7.35 -4.96
N MET A 6 -7.21 6.08 -5.39
CA MET A 6 -6.61 4.91 -4.71
C MET A 6 -5.15 5.13 -4.26
N LYS A 7 -4.31 5.70 -5.13
CA LYS A 7 -2.90 6.01 -4.83
C LYS A 7 -2.75 6.96 -3.63
N GLY A 8 -3.58 8.00 -3.58
CA GLY A 8 -3.59 8.95 -2.46
C GLY A 8 -4.09 8.31 -1.18
N TYR A 9 -5.13 7.46 -1.28
CA TYR A 9 -5.63 6.72 -0.12
C TYR A 9 -4.59 5.76 0.46
N MET A 10 -3.85 5.03 -0.38
CA MET A 10 -2.79 4.12 0.08
C MET A 10 -1.68 4.88 0.83
N LEU A 11 -1.29 6.06 0.35
CA LEU A 11 -0.35 6.94 1.03
C LEU A 11 -0.89 7.40 2.40
N GLN A 12 -2.16 7.84 2.46
CA GLN A 12 -2.79 8.21 3.73
C GLN A 12 -2.91 7.03 4.70
N LEU A 13 -3.23 5.84 4.18
CA LEU A 13 -3.33 4.63 4.96
C LEU A 13 -2.00 4.27 5.62
N LEU A 14 -0.91 4.22 4.84
CA LEU A 14 0.43 3.94 5.34
C LEU A 14 0.94 5.05 6.26
N ALA A 15 0.64 6.33 5.96
CA ALA A 15 1.03 7.44 6.84
C ALA A 15 0.35 7.36 8.22
N ARG A 16 -0.92 6.91 8.27
CA ARG A 16 -1.72 6.78 9.49
C ARG A 16 -1.44 5.50 10.28
N ARG A 17 -1.32 4.35 9.61
CA ARG A 17 -1.14 3.03 10.24
C ARG A 17 0.33 2.65 10.43
N GLY A 18 1.25 3.34 9.77
CA GLY A 18 2.67 3.02 9.80
C GLY A 18 3.02 1.86 8.86
N GLN A 19 3.75 0.87 9.38
CA GLN A 19 4.24 -0.26 8.59
C GLN A 19 3.13 -1.26 8.32
N LEU A 20 2.84 -1.54 7.04
CA LEU A 20 1.85 -2.53 6.63
C LEU A 20 2.43 -3.46 5.58
N TRP A 21 2.00 -4.72 5.62
CA TRP A 21 2.23 -5.64 4.53
C TRP A 21 1.34 -5.30 3.32
N ASP A 22 1.80 -5.65 2.12
CA ASP A 22 1.08 -5.41 0.87
C ASP A 22 -0.33 -6.02 0.85
N TYR A 23 -0.51 -7.20 1.47
CA TYR A 23 -1.84 -7.82 1.61
C TYR A 23 -2.76 -7.05 2.57
N GLU A 24 -2.23 -6.48 3.67
CA GLU A 24 -3.03 -5.65 4.59
C GLU A 24 -3.50 -4.36 3.90
N VAL A 25 -2.61 -3.76 3.10
CA VAL A 25 -2.97 -2.60 2.26
C VAL A 25 -4.03 -2.99 1.24
N ALA A 26 -3.89 -4.15 0.58
CA ALA A 26 -4.88 -4.63 -0.38
C ALA A 26 -6.25 -4.86 0.27
N GLU A 27 -6.32 -5.49 1.44
CA GLU A 27 -7.56 -5.68 2.19
C GLU A 27 -8.25 -4.35 2.52
N ASP A 28 -7.48 -3.37 3.03
CA ASP A 28 -8.02 -2.05 3.37
C ASP A 28 -8.50 -1.26 2.15
N VAL A 29 -7.74 -1.30 1.05
CA VAL A 29 -8.12 -0.63 -0.21
C VAL A 29 -9.34 -1.30 -0.82
N MET A 30 -9.34 -2.62 -0.92
CA MET A 30 -10.45 -3.36 -1.52
C MET A 30 -11.75 -3.14 -0.74
N ARG A 31 -11.68 -3.10 0.60
CA ARG A 31 -12.81 -2.75 1.45
C ARG A 31 -13.28 -1.31 1.25
N GLU A 32 -12.37 -0.34 1.22
CA GLU A 32 -12.73 1.09 1.09
C GLU A 32 -13.45 1.40 -0.23
N TYR A 33 -13.02 0.77 -1.32
CA TYR A 33 -13.53 1.00 -2.67
C TYR A 33 -14.53 -0.07 -3.15
N GLY A 34 -14.92 -1.04 -2.31
CA GLY A 34 -15.86 -2.10 -2.68
C GLY A 34 -15.36 -3.01 -3.81
N LEU A 35 -14.04 -3.27 -3.85
CA LEU A 35 -13.37 -4.07 -4.89
C LEU A 35 -13.14 -5.51 -4.43
N ALA A 36 -13.05 -6.44 -5.37
CA ALA A 36 -12.79 -7.85 -5.10
C ALA A 36 -12.03 -8.53 -6.26
N GLY A 37 -11.28 -9.59 -5.95
CA GLY A 37 -10.63 -10.46 -6.93
C GLY A 37 -9.19 -10.08 -7.30
N ASP A 38 -8.51 -11.01 -7.98
CA ASP A 38 -7.07 -10.98 -8.25
C ASP A 38 -6.61 -9.77 -9.07
N TYR A 39 -7.47 -9.27 -9.97
CA TYR A 39 -7.18 -8.08 -10.76
C TYR A 39 -6.90 -6.88 -9.85
N TRP A 40 -7.82 -6.58 -8.93
CA TRP A 40 -7.69 -5.44 -8.03
C TRP A 40 -6.60 -5.66 -6.98
N TYR A 41 -6.42 -6.88 -6.49
CA TYR A 41 -5.29 -7.22 -5.64
C TYR A 41 -3.95 -6.92 -6.36
N GLY A 42 -3.82 -7.33 -7.62
CA GLY A 42 -2.68 -7.00 -8.47
C GLY A 42 -2.50 -5.50 -8.70
N THR A 43 -3.60 -4.76 -8.92
CA THR A 43 -3.57 -3.28 -9.06
C THR A 43 -3.03 -2.60 -7.81
N VAL A 44 -3.43 -3.04 -6.61
CA VAL A 44 -2.90 -2.48 -5.36
C VAL A 44 -1.40 -2.75 -5.25
N ARG A 45 -0.96 -3.98 -5.49
CA ARG A 45 0.47 -4.33 -5.45
C ARG A 45 1.29 -3.55 -6.46
N LEU A 46 0.80 -3.42 -7.69
CA LEU A 46 1.45 -2.60 -8.72
C LEU A 46 1.55 -1.14 -8.28
N THR A 47 0.51 -0.61 -7.65
CA THR A 47 0.50 0.77 -7.12
C THR A 47 1.51 0.95 -5.98
N LEU A 48 1.67 -0.03 -5.09
CA LEU A 48 2.71 -0.03 -4.06
C LEU A 48 4.10 -0.03 -4.69
N THR A 49 4.35 -0.88 -5.70
CA THR A 49 5.62 -0.90 -6.43
C THR A 49 5.91 0.42 -7.12
N ASP A 50 4.90 1.07 -7.73
CA ASP A 50 5.05 2.40 -8.35
C ASP A 50 5.38 3.48 -7.30
N LEU A 51 4.72 3.47 -6.14
CA LEU A 51 4.99 4.39 -5.04
C LEU A 51 6.41 4.22 -4.45
N PHE A 52 6.84 2.97 -4.27
CA PHE A 52 8.19 2.62 -3.86
C PHE A 52 9.22 3.06 -4.90
N SER A 53 8.98 2.74 -6.18
CA SER A 53 9.88 3.13 -7.29
C SER A 53 9.96 4.65 -7.47
N GLY A 54 8.89 5.37 -7.12
CA GLY A 54 8.86 6.83 -7.05
C GLY A 54 9.60 7.43 -5.84
N GLY A 55 10.07 6.59 -4.90
CA GLY A 55 10.82 6.99 -3.71
C GLY A 55 9.96 7.43 -2.51
N LEU A 56 8.63 7.29 -2.57
CA LEU A 56 7.73 7.75 -1.50
C LEU A 56 7.65 6.77 -0.32
N LEU A 57 8.00 5.51 -0.56
CA LEU A 57 7.92 4.42 0.41
C LEU A 57 9.30 3.81 0.64
N ASP A 58 9.52 3.33 1.86
CA ASP A 58 10.60 2.40 2.16
C ASP A 58 10.04 0.98 2.25
N GLU A 59 10.79 0.00 1.73
CA GLU A 59 10.59 -1.42 2.02
C GLU A 59 11.31 -1.76 3.32
N ILE A 60 10.56 -2.18 4.34
CA ILE A 60 11.08 -2.45 5.69
C ILE A 60 11.36 -3.93 5.91
N GLU A 61 10.61 -4.80 5.25
CA GLU A 61 10.73 -6.25 5.39
C GLU A 61 10.22 -6.95 4.14
N THR A 62 10.88 -8.06 3.78
CA THR A 62 10.49 -8.94 2.69
C THR A 62 10.58 -10.38 3.16
N THR A 63 9.52 -11.16 2.90
CA THR A 63 9.44 -12.57 3.31
C THR A 63 8.69 -13.43 2.31
N VAL A 64 8.84 -14.74 2.42
CA VAL A 64 7.99 -15.74 1.79
C VAL A 64 7.36 -16.54 2.91
N ASP A 65 6.09 -16.28 3.18
CA ASP A 65 5.38 -16.87 4.32
C ASP A 65 4.09 -17.54 3.81
N PRO A 66 4.07 -18.89 3.71
CA PRO A 66 2.90 -19.65 3.26
C PRO A 66 1.63 -19.43 4.10
N GLU A 67 1.77 -19.11 5.39
CA GLU A 67 0.62 -18.87 6.27
C GLU A 67 -0.01 -17.51 5.96
N LYS A 68 0.83 -16.49 5.68
CA LYS A 68 0.39 -15.13 5.34
C LYS A 68 0.06 -14.95 3.85
N SER A 69 0.56 -15.82 2.99
CA SER A 69 0.30 -15.80 1.56
C SER A 69 -0.89 -16.68 1.15
N PHE A 70 -1.68 -17.13 2.13
CA PHE A 70 -2.84 -18.01 1.94
C PHE A 70 -2.50 -19.28 1.14
N GLY A 71 -1.34 -19.87 1.41
CA GLY A 71 -0.87 -21.10 0.77
C GLY A 71 -0.34 -20.95 -0.66
N ILE A 72 -0.25 -19.72 -1.19
CA ILE A 72 0.34 -19.46 -2.50
C ILE A 72 1.76 -18.93 -2.26
N GLU A 73 2.81 -19.64 -2.69
CA GLU A 73 4.18 -19.13 -2.57
C GLU A 73 4.31 -17.77 -3.30
N LYS A 74 4.25 -16.68 -2.53
CA LYS A 74 4.36 -15.30 -3.00
C LYS A 74 5.30 -14.56 -2.06
N VAL A 75 6.18 -13.75 -2.65
CA VAL A 75 6.98 -12.78 -1.89
C VAL A 75 6.02 -11.71 -1.37
N LEU A 76 6.09 -11.45 -0.07
CA LEU A 76 5.34 -10.41 0.65
C LEU A 76 6.29 -9.28 1.00
N PHE A 77 5.79 -8.06 0.87
CA PHE A 77 6.56 -6.83 1.10
C PHE A 77 5.88 -5.99 2.17
N LYS A 78 6.67 -5.41 3.08
CA LYS A 78 6.19 -4.49 4.11
C LYS A 78 6.67 -3.08 3.80
N PHE A 79 5.74 -2.13 3.73
CA PHE A 79 6.03 -0.76 3.36
C PHE A 79 5.70 0.23 4.47
N THR A 80 6.36 1.39 4.45
CA THR A 80 5.99 2.59 5.21
C THR A 80 6.26 3.84 4.38
N VAL A 81 5.54 4.94 4.65
CA VAL A 81 5.86 6.25 4.04
C VAL A 81 7.11 6.82 4.73
N ASN A 82 8.10 7.18 3.92
CA ASN A 82 9.34 7.81 4.36
C ASN A 82 9.20 9.34 4.46
N GLU A 83 10.27 10.03 4.86
CA GLU A 83 10.24 11.49 5.05
C GLU A 83 9.92 12.23 3.73
N PHE A 84 10.59 11.86 2.64
CA PHE A 84 10.32 12.42 1.30
C PHE A 84 8.87 12.19 0.86
N GLY A 85 8.33 10.99 1.10
CA GLY A 85 6.94 10.67 0.84
C GLY A 85 5.97 11.57 1.61
N ARG A 86 6.24 11.85 2.89
CA ARG A 86 5.43 12.77 3.71
C ARG A 86 5.48 14.20 3.20
N GLU A 87 6.66 14.68 2.80
CA GLU A 87 6.80 16.01 2.18
C GLU A 87 5.97 16.12 0.89
N ARG A 88 6.06 15.11 0.02
CA ARG A 88 5.28 15.07 -1.23
C ARG A 88 3.78 14.99 -0.97
N MET A 89 3.35 14.25 0.05
CA MET A 89 1.95 14.23 0.47
C MET A 89 1.49 15.61 0.92
N ALA A 90 2.27 16.32 1.74
CA ALA A 90 1.93 17.68 2.18
C ALA A 90 1.81 18.66 1.00
N GLN A 91 2.77 18.62 0.07
CA GLN A 91 2.75 19.45 -1.16
C GLN A 91 1.55 19.15 -2.06
N ALA A 92 1.08 17.90 -2.07
CA ALA A 92 -0.08 17.46 -2.84
C ALA A 92 -1.42 17.66 -2.13
N GLY A 93 -1.44 18.23 -0.91
CA GLY A 93 -2.65 18.40 -0.12
C GLY A 93 -3.21 17.09 0.46
N LEU A 94 -2.36 16.07 0.62
CA LEU A 94 -2.71 14.75 1.16
C LEU A 94 -2.32 14.57 2.64
N ALA A 95 -1.64 15.53 3.25
CA ALA A 95 -1.28 15.47 4.67
C ALA A 95 -2.55 15.37 5.52
N ALA A 96 -2.61 14.34 6.36
CA ALA A 96 -3.66 14.12 7.35
C ALA A 96 -3.41 14.93 8.62
#